data_AF-A0A355VB28-F1
#
_entry.id   AF-A0A355VB28-F1
#
_cell.length_a   1.000
_cell.length_b   1.000
_cell.length_c   1.000
_cell.angle_alpha   90.00
_cell.angle_beta   90.00
_cell.angle_gamma   90.00
#
_symmetry.space_group_name_H-M   'P 1'
#
loop_
_entity.id
_entity.type
_entity.pdbx_description
1 polymer ?
#
loop_
_entity_poly.entity_id
_entity_poly.type
_entity_poly.pdbx_seq_one_letter_code
_entity_poly.pdbx_strand_id
1 'polypeptide(L)' 'AMIDRRRHLVLSSPHPSPLSAHRGFLGNRHFSKTNQYLQQQQLASIDWQIR' A
#
# COMPACT_ATOMS: atom_id res chain seq x y z
N ALA A 1 -17.13 -7.58 -6.01
CA ALA A 1 -16.05 -6.89 -5.27
C ALA A 1 -16.67 -5.75 -4.48
N MET A 2 -16.28 -5.56 -3.20
CA MET A 2 -16.92 -4.57 -2.29
C MET A 2 -16.32 -3.15 -2.37
N ILE A 3 -15.23 -2.94 -3.12
CA ILE A 3 -14.53 -1.64 -3.21
C ILE A 3 -14.60 -1.12 -4.65
N ASP A 4 -15.02 0.13 -4.81
CA ASP A 4 -14.98 0.84 -6.10
C ASP A 4 -13.54 1.30 -6.42
N ARG A 5 -12.92 0.61 -7.38
CA ARG A 5 -11.56 0.87 -7.83
C ARG A 5 -11.41 2.14 -8.69
N ARG A 6 -12.51 2.76 -9.12
CA ARG A 6 -12.45 4.07 -9.82
C ARG A 6 -12.33 5.23 -8.84
N ARG A 7 -12.78 5.03 -7.60
CA ARG A 7 -12.76 6.05 -6.54
C ARG A 7 -11.65 5.85 -5.52
N HIS A 8 -11.20 4.62 -5.33
CA HIS A 8 -10.21 4.27 -4.32
C HIS A 8 -9.02 3.55 -4.95
N LEU A 9 -7.81 3.93 -4.51
CA LEU A 9 -6.61 3.16 -4.79
C LEU A 9 -6.64 1.85 -3.99
N VAL A 10 -6.48 0.73 -4.68
CA VAL A 10 -6.33 -0.60 -4.07
C VAL A 10 -4.93 -1.14 -4.37
N LEU A 11 -4.09 -1.22 -3.34
CA LEU A 11 -2.77 -1.84 -3.41
C LEU A 11 -2.86 -3.29 -2.93
N SER A 12 -2.54 -4.24 -3.81
CA SER A 12 -2.59 -5.68 -3.51
C SER A 12 -1.23 -6.33 -3.71
N SER A 13 -0.82 -7.16 -2.75
CA SER A 13 0.38 -7.99 -2.82
C SER A 13 0.13 -9.33 -2.12
N PRO A 14 0.98 -10.35 -2.36
CA PRO A 14 1.02 -11.55 -1.54
C PRO A 14 1.15 -11.23 -0.05
N HIS A 15 0.76 -12.19 0.80
CA HIS A 15 0.78 -12.03 2.25
C HIS A 15 2.23 -11.97 2.80
N PRO A 16 2.51 -11.20 3.87
CA PRO A 16 3.84 -11.07 4.49
C PRO A 16 4.39 -12.34 5.15
N SER A 17 3.59 -13.39 5.34
CA SER A 17 4.06 -14.64 5.94
C SER A 17 5.25 -15.23 5.18
N PRO A 18 6.19 -15.92 5.86
CA PRO A 18 7.40 -16.47 5.22
C PRO A 18 7.12 -17.30 3.96
N LEU A 19 6.01 -18.06 3.94
CA LEU A 19 5.60 -18.89 2.80
C LEU A 19 5.41 -18.12 1.48
N SER A 20 5.04 -16.84 1.54
CA SER A 20 4.62 -16.03 0.38
C SER A 20 5.34 -14.69 0.24
N ALA A 21 6.10 -14.26 1.25
CA ALA A 21 6.67 -12.91 1.29
C ALA A 21 7.57 -12.62 0.07
N HIS A 22 8.45 -13.57 -0.26
CA HIS A 22 9.36 -13.49 -1.40
C HIS A 22 8.66 -13.53 -2.77
N ARG A 23 7.38 -13.94 -2.81
CA ARG A 23 6.59 -14.00 -4.06
C ARG A 23 5.99 -12.65 -4.46
N GLY A 24 6.25 -11.58 -3.69
CA GLY A 24 5.87 -10.21 -4.07
C GLY A 24 5.40 -9.30 -2.94
N PHE A 25 5.45 -9.72 -1.68
CA PHE A 25 5.27 -8.79 -0.55
C PHE A 25 6.52 -7.94 -0.36
N LEU A 26 7.69 -8.60 -0.29
CA LEU A 26 8.98 -7.92 -0.17
C LEU A 26 9.23 -7.09 -1.43
N GLY A 27 9.53 -5.80 -1.24
CA GLY A 27 9.72 -4.86 -2.35
C GLY A 27 8.44 -4.30 -2.97
N ASN A 28 7.24 -4.57 -2.43
CA ASN A 28 5.98 -4.04 -2.97
C ASN A 28 5.88 -2.50 -2.88
N ARG A 29 6.63 -1.88 -1.96
CA ARG A 29 6.67 -0.44 -1.67
C ARG A 29 5.30 0.15 -1.34
N HIS A 30 4.43 -0.58 -0.65
CA HIS A 30 3.07 -0.11 -0.36
C HIS A 30 3.04 1.17 0.51
N PHE A 31 3.93 1.29 1.51
CA PHE A 31 3.96 2.49 2.37
C PHE A 31 4.20 3.78 1.58
N SER A 32 5.20 3.79 0.69
CA SER A 32 5.49 4.98 -0.13
C SER A 32 4.44 5.20 -1.22
N LYS A 33 3.92 4.14 -1.85
CA LYS A 33 2.81 4.24 -2.82
C LYS A 33 1.54 4.83 -2.19
N THR A 34 1.22 4.45 -0.96
CA THR A 34 0.10 5.02 -0.20
C THR A 34 0.30 6.52 0.00
N ASN A 35 1.48 6.94 0.47
CA ASN A 35 1.75 8.37 0.67
C ASN A 35 1.76 9.17 -0.63
N GLN A 36 2.28 8.61 -1.72
CA GLN A 36 2.22 9.22 -3.05
C GLN A 36 0.77 9.47 -3.48
N TYR A 37 -0.11 8.49 -3.26
CA TYR A 37 -1.53 8.63 -3.56
C TYR A 37 -2.20 9.70 -2.69
N LEU A 38 -1.94 9.71 -1.38
CA LEU A 38 -2.47 10.74 -0.48
C LEU A 38 -2.07 12.14 -0.92
N GLN A 39 -0.79 12.34 -1.27
CA GLN A 39 -0.29 13.61 -1.80
C GLN A 39 -0.99 14.02 -3.10
N GLN A 40 -1.22 13.08 -4.02
CA GLN A 40 -1.96 13.34 -5.28
C GLN A 40 -3.41 13.75 -5.04
N GLN A 41 -4.01 13.29 -3.93
CA GLN A 41 -5.35 13.67 -3.48
C GLN A 41 -5.35 14.86 -2.50
N GLN A 42 -4.21 15.56 -2.36
CA GLN A 42 -4.05 16.71 -1.45
C GLN A 42 -4.36 16.37 0.01
N LEU A 43 -4.11 15.13 0.41
CA LEU A 43 -4.25 14.63 1.78
C LEU A 43 -2.86 14.55 2.44
N ALA A 44 -2.86 14.64 3.77
CA ALA A 44 -1.63 14.48 4.56
C ALA A 44 -1.06 13.06 4.41
N SER A 45 0.26 12.95 4.25
CA SER A 45 0.97 11.68 4.25
C SER A 45 1.04 11.08 5.65
N ILE A 46 1.09 9.75 5.72
CA ILE A 46 1.21 9.02 6.98
C ILE A 46 2.70 8.87 7.34
N ASP A 47 3.05 9.19 8.59
CA ASP A 47 4.35 8.83 9.15
C ASP A 47 4.32 7.37 9.60
N TRP A 48 5.15 6.54 8.95
CA TRP A 48 5.22 5.10 9.20
C TRP A 48 6.36 4.73 10.16
N GLN A 49 7.12 5.71 10.68
CA GLN A 49 8.20 5.44 11.61
C GLN A 49 7.65 4.90 12.93
N ILE A 50 8.04 3.67 13.27
CA ILE A 50 7.74 3.06 14.57
C ILE A 50 8.85 3.46 15.54
N ARG A 51 8.47 3.85 16.76
CA ARG A 51 9.40 4.16 17.86
C ARG A 51 9.62 2.96 18.76
#